data_AF-A0A924ZU53-F1
#
_entry.id   AF-A0A924ZU53-F1
#
_cell.length_a   1.000
_cell.length_b   1.000
_cell.length_c   1.000
_cell.angle_alpha   90.00
_cell.angle_beta   90.00
_cell.angle_gamma   90.00
#
_symmetry.space_group_name_H-M   'P 1'
#
loop_
_entity.id
_entity.type
_entity.pdbx_description
1 polymer ?
#
loop_
_entity_poly.entity_id
_entity_poly.type
_entity_poly.pdbx_seq_one_letter_code
_entity_poly.pdbx_strand_id
1 'polypeptide(L)'
;MNHRFDNEYVTANYRYISAYNELNARTSQRQQALTIFISFFVGLLAALIASHSAAGLGNAHIEWILLGFPVASASFAFLNYKYELIIANIRAYLVTLERLNSAHESLPSYNSDPEWTINSDHARRYHDYACAVLILACNSIGLSAFYVLYPERFFQSGWVIIVVILVAIFTAVMHWLLPKISGRKRVI
;
A
#
# COMPACT_ATOMS: atom_id res chain seq x y z
N MET A 1 23.51 -21.55 37.40
CA MET A 1 23.03 -22.50 36.37
C MET A 1 21.53 -22.26 36.24
N ASN A 2 21.10 -21.69 35.12
CA ASN A 2 19.77 -21.08 34.93
C ASN A 2 18.68 -22.13 34.67
N HIS A 3 17.95 -22.55 35.72
CA HIS A 3 16.72 -23.36 35.63
C HIS A 3 15.43 -22.51 35.51
N ARG A 4 15.55 -21.22 35.19
CA ARG A 4 14.43 -20.26 35.31
C ARG A 4 13.37 -20.38 34.20
N PHE A 5 13.62 -21.17 33.16
CA PHE A 5 12.79 -21.24 31.95
C PHE A 5 12.42 -22.65 31.50
N ASP A 6 12.72 -23.70 32.28
CA ASP A 6 12.52 -25.10 31.87
C ASP A 6 11.03 -25.50 31.73
N ASN A 7 10.11 -24.63 32.15
CA ASN A 7 8.66 -24.79 32.04
C ASN A 7 7.95 -23.71 31.21
N GLU A 8 8.68 -22.78 30.57
CA GLU A 8 8.07 -21.77 29.69
C GLU A 8 7.86 -22.35 28.28
N TYR A 9 6.89 -23.25 28.15
CA TYR A 9 6.46 -23.75 26.84
C TYR A 9 5.44 -22.80 26.21
N VAL A 10 5.80 -22.17 25.10
CA VAL A 10 4.86 -21.34 24.32
C VAL A 10 3.85 -22.24 23.62
N THR A 11 2.60 -22.22 24.07
CA THR A 11 1.51 -23.03 23.51
C THR A 11 1.13 -22.57 22.10
N ALA A 12 0.60 -23.49 21.28
CA ALA A 12 0.11 -23.18 19.94
C ALA A 12 -0.96 -22.08 19.96
N ASN A 13 -1.83 -22.07 20.97
CA ASN A 13 -2.86 -21.04 21.17
C ASN A 13 -2.25 -19.65 21.39
N TYR A 14 -1.18 -19.54 22.18
CA TYR A 14 -0.49 -18.27 22.37
C TYR A 14 0.15 -17.75 21.07
N ARG A 15 0.80 -18.64 20.31
CA ARG A 15 1.37 -18.30 18.99
C ARG A 15 0.29 -17.85 18.00
N TYR A 16 -0.87 -18.49 18.03
CA TYR A 16 -2.01 -18.14 17.19
C TYR A 16 -2.54 -16.74 17.52
N ILE A 17 -2.81 -16.46 18.80
CA ILE A 17 -3.29 -15.15 19.26
C ILE A 17 -2.27 -14.05 18.94
N SER A 18 -0.99 -14.29 19.19
CA SER A 18 0.08 -13.35 18.87
C SER A 18 0.16 -13.05 17.37
N ALA A 19 0.11 -14.08 16.52
CA ALA A 19 0.10 -13.91 15.07
C ALA A 19 -1.14 -13.17 14.55
N TYR A 20 -2.32 -13.41 15.16
CA TYR A 20 -3.55 -12.70 14.80
C TYR A 20 -3.50 -11.21 15.20
N ASN A 21 -2.95 -10.90 16.37
CA ASN A 21 -2.73 -9.50 16.79
C ASN A 21 -1.77 -8.78 15.84
N GLU A 22 -0.70 -9.45 15.43
CA GLU A 22 0.22 -8.94 14.42
C GLU A 22 -0.49 -8.72 13.07
N LEU A 23 -1.30 -9.68 12.61
CA LEU A 23 -2.11 -9.54 11.39
C LEU A 23 -3.01 -8.29 11.42
N ASN A 24 -3.67 -8.05 12.55
CA ASN A 24 -4.52 -6.88 12.75
C ASN A 24 -3.70 -5.58 12.73
N ALA A 25 -2.54 -5.56 13.41
CA ALA A 25 -1.64 -4.42 13.41
C ALA A 25 -1.15 -4.08 11.99
N ARG A 26 -0.75 -5.08 11.19
CA ARG A 26 -0.30 -4.88 9.80
C ARG A 26 -1.43 -4.42 8.88
N THR A 27 -2.64 -4.93 9.09
CA THR A 27 -3.83 -4.47 8.35
C THR A 27 -4.15 -3.01 8.66
N SER A 28 -4.04 -2.59 9.93
CA SER A 28 -4.20 -1.19 10.33
C SER A 28 -3.11 -0.30 9.73
N GLN A 29 -1.85 -0.73 9.74
CA GLN A 29 -0.73 0.00 9.14
C GLN A 29 -0.89 0.22 7.63
N ARG A 30 -1.51 -0.73 6.91
CA ARG A 30 -1.85 -0.56 5.49
C ARG A 30 -2.86 0.58 5.29
N GLN A 31 -3.87 0.70 6.16
CA GLN A 31 -4.82 1.83 6.11
C GLN A 31 -4.13 3.16 6.46
N GLN A 32 -3.21 3.16 7.43
CA GLN A 32 -2.42 4.35 7.76
C GLN A 32 -1.55 4.82 6.57
N ALA A 33 -1.03 3.90 5.75
CA ALA A 33 -0.28 4.26 4.55
C ALA A 33 -1.14 5.05 3.54
N LEU A 34 -2.44 4.70 3.40
CA LEU A 34 -3.38 5.46 2.58
C LEU A 34 -3.60 6.88 3.14
N THR A 35 -3.75 7.02 4.46
CA THR A 35 -3.88 8.33 5.09
C THR A 35 -2.65 9.19 4.84
N ILE A 36 -1.45 8.64 5.04
CA ILE A 36 -0.18 9.36 4.79
C ILE A 36 -0.09 9.80 3.33
N PHE A 37 -0.46 8.92 2.39
CA PHE A 37 -0.47 9.25 0.96
C PHE A 37 -1.39 10.43 0.65
N ILE A 38 -2.63 10.42 1.15
CA ILE A 38 -3.59 11.50 0.93
C ILE A 38 -3.10 12.81 1.57
N SER A 39 -2.62 12.77 2.81
CA SER A 39 -2.09 13.96 3.50
C SER A 39 -0.90 14.56 2.76
N PHE A 40 0.02 13.71 2.29
CA PHE A 40 1.19 14.17 1.55
C PHE A 40 0.79 14.74 0.17
N PHE A 41 -0.16 14.11 -0.51
CA PHE A 41 -0.72 14.61 -1.78
C PHE A 41 -1.36 15.99 -1.64
N VAL A 42 -2.22 16.16 -0.62
CA VAL A 42 -2.86 17.46 -0.33
C VAL A 42 -1.82 18.51 0.04
N GLY A 43 -0.79 18.13 0.81
CA GLY A 43 0.34 19.01 1.14
C GLY A 43 1.11 19.49 -0.09
N LEU A 44 1.39 18.60 -1.04
CA LEU A 44 2.04 18.94 -2.30
C LEU A 44 1.17 19.88 -3.16
N LEU A 45 -0.14 19.62 -3.21
CA LEU A 45 -1.07 20.49 -3.93
C LEU A 45 -1.15 21.88 -3.30
N ALA A 46 -1.21 21.96 -1.97
CA ALA A 46 -1.19 23.23 -1.25
C ALA A 46 0.12 23.99 -1.48
N ALA A 47 1.27 23.30 -1.45
CA ALA A 47 2.57 23.90 -1.76
C ALA A 47 2.62 24.44 -3.19
N LEU A 48 2.07 23.71 -4.16
CA LEU A 48 1.99 24.15 -5.55
C LEU A 48 1.14 25.44 -5.69
N ILE A 49 -0.02 25.47 -5.06
CA ILE A 49 -0.90 26.66 -5.07
C ILE A 49 -0.23 27.86 -4.37
N ALA A 50 0.39 27.63 -3.21
CA ALA A 50 1.08 28.68 -2.47
C ALA A 50 2.29 29.24 -3.23
N SER A 51 3.01 28.39 -3.96
CA SER A 51 4.12 28.84 -4.80
C SER A 51 3.67 29.72 -5.97
N HIS A 52 2.41 29.57 -6.42
CA HIS A 52 1.83 30.38 -7.49
C HIS A 52 1.44 31.77 -7.00
N SER A 53 0.85 31.87 -5.81
CA SER A 53 0.55 33.17 -5.22
C SER A 53 1.81 33.95 -4.81
N ALA A 54 2.93 33.26 -4.56
CA ALA A 54 4.22 33.87 -4.23
C ALA A 54 5.06 34.30 -5.45
N ALA A 55 4.52 34.23 -6.68
CA ALA A 55 5.25 34.36 -7.95
C ALA A 55 5.90 35.72 -8.29
N GLY A 56 6.13 36.59 -7.30
CA GLY A 56 6.98 37.77 -7.44
C GLY A 56 8.49 37.50 -7.34
N LEU A 57 8.89 36.34 -6.82
CA LEU A 57 10.30 35.94 -6.67
C LEU A 57 10.60 34.80 -7.63
N GLY A 58 11.67 34.90 -8.42
CA GLY A 58 12.06 33.94 -9.46
C GLY A 58 12.00 32.48 -9.02
N ASN A 59 10.84 31.84 -9.25
CA ASN A 59 10.51 30.48 -8.83
C ASN A 59 11.25 29.45 -9.69
N ALA A 60 12.57 29.39 -9.55
CA ALA A 60 13.46 28.61 -10.42
C ALA A 60 13.26 27.09 -10.32
N HIS A 61 12.55 26.57 -9.31
CA HIS A 61 12.59 25.14 -8.97
C HIS A 61 11.22 24.51 -8.68
N ILE A 62 10.13 25.05 -9.23
CA ILE A 62 8.78 24.51 -9.00
C ILE A 62 8.59 23.08 -9.52
N GLU A 63 9.39 22.70 -10.51
CA GLU A 63 9.48 21.35 -11.07
C GLU A 63 9.75 20.27 -10.00
N TRP A 64 10.44 20.63 -8.91
CA TRP A 64 10.69 19.72 -7.80
C TRP A 64 9.44 19.40 -6.98
N ILE A 65 8.50 20.35 -6.88
CA ILE A 65 7.19 20.08 -6.24
C ILE A 65 6.41 19.10 -7.09
N LEU A 66 6.48 19.25 -8.42
CA LEU A 66 5.81 18.33 -9.35
C LEU A 66 6.36 16.90 -9.26
N LEU A 67 7.68 16.74 -9.07
CA LEU A 67 8.31 15.43 -8.80
C LEU A 67 7.88 14.82 -7.46
N GLY A 68 7.36 15.61 -6.52
CA GLY A 68 6.81 15.11 -5.26
C GLY A 68 5.62 14.17 -5.45
N PHE A 69 4.76 14.43 -6.44
CA PHE A 69 3.58 13.61 -6.72
C PHE A 69 3.90 12.15 -7.09
N PRO A 70 4.76 11.87 -8.08
CA PRO A 70 5.15 10.49 -8.40
C PRO A 70 5.93 9.83 -7.26
N VAL A 71 6.73 10.58 -6.49
CA VAL A 71 7.43 10.06 -5.31
C VAL A 71 6.43 9.63 -4.22
N ALA A 72 5.38 10.40 -3.99
CA ALA A 72 4.29 10.04 -3.08
C ALA A 72 3.61 8.74 -3.52
N SER A 73 3.28 8.62 -4.81
CA SER A 73 2.65 7.42 -5.37
C SER A 73 3.55 6.19 -5.31
N ALA A 74 4.84 6.35 -5.62
CA ALA A 74 5.82 5.27 -5.50
C ALA A 74 5.97 4.79 -4.06
N SER A 75 6.10 5.72 -3.11
CA SER A 75 6.19 5.41 -1.68
C SER A 75 4.95 4.66 -1.20
N PHE A 76 3.76 5.12 -1.59
CA PHE A 76 2.50 4.46 -1.28
C PHE A 76 2.43 3.04 -1.86
N ALA A 77 2.86 2.86 -3.12
CA ALA A 77 2.91 1.55 -3.75
C ALA A 77 3.86 0.57 -3.05
N PHE A 78 5.06 1.01 -2.69
CA PHE A 78 6.01 0.17 -1.97
C PHE A 78 5.51 -0.20 -0.57
N LEU A 79 4.88 0.74 0.15
CA LEU A 79 4.30 0.46 1.46
C LEU A 79 3.17 -0.56 1.38
N ASN A 80 2.23 -0.39 0.44
CA ASN A 80 1.15 -1.36 0.23
C ASN A 80 1.67 -2.73 -0.17
N TYR A 81 2.64 -2.78 -1.09
CA TYR A 81 3.27 -4.02 -1.51
C TYR A 81 3.93 -4.76 -0.34
N LYS A 82 4.71 -4.04 0.47
CA LYS A 82 5.34 -4.57 1.68
C LYS A 82 4.31 -5.15 2.65
N TYR A 83 3.24 -4.41 2.94
CA TYR A 83 2.22 -4.89 3.88
C TYR A 83 1.44 -6.08 3.34
N GLU A 84 1.11 -6.12 2.05
CA GLU A 84 0.46 -7.29 1.43
C GLU A 84 1.32 -8.55 1.57
N LEU A 85 2.63 -8.46 1.33
CA LEU A 85 3.54 -9.59 1.52
C LEU A 85 3.57 -10.10 2.97
N ILE A 86 3.65 -9.18 3.93
CA ILE A 86 3.67 -9.53 5.36
C ILE A 86 2.34 -10.18 5.77
N ILE A 87 1.21 -9.60 5.37
CA ILE A 87 -0.14 -10.11 5.66
C ILE A 87 -0.32 -11.51 5.05
N ALA A 88 0.11 -11.71 3.81
CA ALA A 88 0.04 -13.01 3.15
C ALA A 88 0.87 -14.07 3.88
N ASN A 89 2.08 -13.72 4.32
CA ASN A 89 2.95 -14.63 5.07
C ASN A 89 2.35 -15.00 6.44
N ILE A 90 1.81 -14.04 7.19
CA ILE A 90 1.18 -14.29 8.49
C ILE A 90 -0.05 -15.19 8.32
N ARG A 91 -0.87 -14.97 7.28
CA ARG A 91 -2.03 -15.82 6.99
C ARG A 91 -1.62 -17.26 6.67
N ALA A 92 -0.58 -17.48 5.87
CA ALA A 92 -0.06 -18.82 5.62
C ALA A 92 0.43 -19.51 6.91
N TYR A 93 1.08 -18.76 7.80
CA TYR A 93 1.46 -19.25 9.11
C TYR A 93 0.24 -19.60 9.98
N LEU A 94 -0.81 -18.76 10.00
CA LEU A 94 -2.06 -19.05 10.71
C LEU A 94 -2.75 -20.31 10.18
N VAL A 95 -2.81 -20.51 8.86
CA VAL A 95 -3.34 -21.75 8.26
C VAL A 95 -2.57 -22.97 8.76
N THR A 96 -1.24 -22.87 8.86
CA THR A 96 -0.40 -23.96 9.37
C THR A 96 -0.72 -24.27 10.83
N LEU A 97 -0.96 -23.24 11.66
CA LEU A 97 -1.35 -23.41 13.06
C LEU A 97 -2.76 -24.00 13.21
N GLU A 98 -3.72 -23.60 12.36
CA GLU A 98 -5.10 -24.12 12.37
C GLU A 98 -5.19 -25.61 12.00
N ARG A 99 -4.18 -26.13 11.29
CA ARG A 99 -4.07 -27.55 10.94
C ARG A 99 -3.38 -28.41 11.99
N LEU A 100 -2.80 -27.81 13.04
CA LEU A 100 -2.17 -28.57 14.11
C LEU A 100 -3.18 -29.49 14.80
N ASN A 101 -2.76 -30.72 15.08
CA ASN A 101 -3.59 -31.78 15.66
C ASN A 101 -4.89 -32.05 14.87
N SER A 102 -4.88 -31.84 13.55
CA SER A 102 -6.06 -32.01 12.69
C SER A 102 -7.27 -31.16 13.12
N ALA A 103 -7.07 -30.05 13.83
CA ALA A 103 -8.18 -29.22 14.34
C ALA A 103 -9.12 -28.71 13.22
N HIS A 104 -8.61 -28.55 12.00
CA HIS A 104 -9.41 -28.22 10.80
C HIS A 104 -10.50 -29.25 10.43
N GLU A 105 -10.46 -30.48 10.98
CA GLU A 105 -11.48 -31.51 10.73
C GLU A 105 -12.69 -31.33 11.66
N SER A 106 -12.50 -30.68 12.81
CA SER A 106 -13.54 -30.46 13.82
C SER A 106 -14.02 -29.02 13.88
N LEU A 107 -13.20 -28.06 13.45
CA LEU A 107 -13.50 -26.63 13.47
C LEU A 107 -13.23 -26.01 12.09
N PRO A 108 -14.10 -25.11 11.61
CA PRO A 108 -13.88 -24.42 10.34
C PRO A 108 -12.67 -23.49 10.44
N SER A 109 -11.86 -23.47 9.38
CA SER A 109 -10.66 -22.66 9.28
C SER A 109 -10.97 -21.36 8.53
N TYR A 110 -10.95 -20.22 9.22
CA TYR A 110 -11.21 -18.92 8.60
C TYR A 110 -10.24 -18.59 7.45
N ASN A 111 -9.00 -19.07 7.54
CA ASN A 111 -7.94 -18.73 6.59
C ASN A 111 -7.79 -19.75 5.44
N SER A 112 -8.42 -20.92 5.49
CA SER A 112 -8.32 -21.94 4.42
C SER A 112 -9.66 -22.37 3.82
N ASP A 113 -10.78 -22.16 4.53
CA ASP A 113 -12.10 -22.54 4.03
C ASP A 113 -12.55 -21.61 2.88
N PRO A 114 -12.95 -22.17 1.72
CA PRO A 114 -13.46 -21.40 0.59
C PRO A 114 -14.60 -20.43 0.93
N GLU A 115 -15.48 -20.78 1.87
CA GLU A 115 -16.65 -19.96 2.25
C GLU A 115 -16.23 -18.57 2.73
N TRP A 116 -15.15 -18.49 3.51
CA TRP A 116 -14.66 -17.27 4.14
C TRP A 116 -13.56 -16.59 3.33
N THR A 117 -12.72 -17.37 2.64
CA THR A 117 -11.55 -16.86 1.92
C THR A 117 -11.92 -16.15 0.61
N ILE A 118 -12.87 -16.68 -0.17
CA ILE A 118 -13.23 -16.12 -1.49
C ILE A 118 -13.68 -14.66 -1.37
N ASN A 119 -14.61 -14.38 -0.46
CA ASN A 119 -15.14 -13.03 -0.27
C ASN A 119 -14.08 -12.06 0.29
N SER A 120 -13.26 -12.55 1.24
CA SER A 120 -12.18 -11.76 1.84
C SER A 120 -11.10 -11.38 0.82
N ASP A 121 -10.81 -12.29 -0.10
CA ASP A 121 -9.83 -12.04 -1.17
C ASP A 121 -10.35 -11.10 -2.23
N HIS A 122 -11.62 -11.25 -2.60
CA HIS A 122 -12.28 -10.34 -3.54
C HIS A 122 -12.30 -8.90 -3.01
N ALA A 123 -12.57 -8.72 -1.71
CA ALA A 123 -12.49 -7.41 -1.06
C ALA A 123 -11.07 -6.80 -1.10
N ARG A 124 -10.02 -7.61 -0.90
CA ARG A 124 -8.63 -7.13 -1.03
C ARG A 124 -8.29 -6.70 -2.46
N ARG A 125 -8.76 -7.45 -3.46
CA ARG A 125 -8.59 -7.08 -4.88
C ARG A 125 -9.25 -5.74 -5.19
N TYR A 126 -10.46 -5.51 -4.69
CA TYR A 126 -11.12 -4.22 -4.87
C TYR A 126 -10.37 -3.06 -4.22
N HIS A 127 -9.81 -3.27 -3.03
CA HIS A 127 -8.98 -2.25 -2.39
C HIS A 127 -7.74 -1.91 -3.24
N ASP A 128 -7.09 -2.91 -3.83
CA ASP A 128 -5.94 -2.69 -4.72
C ASP A 128 -6.34 -1.95 -6.00
N TYR A 129 -7.49 -2.28 -6.60
CA TYR A 129 -8.01 -1.53 -7.75
C TYR A 129 -8.37 -0.09 -7.37
N ALA A 130 -8.98 0.13 -6.21
CA ALA A 130 -9.27 1.47 -5.71
C ALA A 130 -7.97 2.28 -5.52
N CYS A 131 -6.92 1.67 -4.98
CA CYS A 131 -5.60 2.31 -4.84
C CYS A 131 -4.99 2.66 -6.21
N ALA A 132 -5.11 1.77 -7.21
CA ALA A 132 -4.62 2.04 -8.56
C ALA A 132 -5.34 3.24 -9.20
N VAL A 133 -6.68 3.26 -9.11
CA VAL A 133 -7.50 4.38 -9.60
C VAL A 133 -7.14 5.68 -8.88
N LEU A 134 -6.96 5.61 -7.56
CA LEU A 134 -6.60 6.77 -6.74
C LEU A 134 -5.24 7.36 -7.16
N ILE A 135 -4.23 6.53 -7.39
CA ILE A 135 -2.91 6.98 -7.87
C ILE A 135 -3.03 7.70 -9.20
N LEU A 136 -3.76 7.13 -10.16
CA LEU A 136 -3.97 7.74 -11.47
C LEU A 136 -4.71 9.08 -11.35
N ALA A 137 -5.79 9.12 -10.57
CA ALA A 137 -6.57 10.33 -10.34
C ALA A 137 -5.73 11.43 -9.68
N CYS A 138 -4.99 11.11 -8.61
CA CYS A 138 -4.13 12.04 -7.91
C CYS A 138 -3.04 12.61 -8.83
N ASN A 139 -2.29 11.78 -9.56
CA ASN A 139 -1.27 12.28 -10.47
C ASN A 139 -1.86 13.12 -11.61
N SER A 140 -3.05 12.75 -12.10
CA SER A 140 -3.78 13.53 -13.12
C SER A 140 -4.18 14.90 -12.59
N ILE A 141 -4.67 14.99 -11.35
CA ILE A 141 -4.99 16.25 -10.68
C ILE A 141 -3.74 17.10 -10.47
N GLY A 142 -2.63 16.51 -10.01
CA GLY A 142 -1.36 17.21 -9.82
C GLY A 142 -0.83 17.81 -11.14
N LEU A 143 -0.89 17.03 -12.23
CA LEU A 143 -0.47 17.49 -13.55
C LEU A 143 -1.39 18.59 -14.10
N SER A 144 -2.71 18.45 -13.90
CA SER A 144 -3.70 19.44 -14.34
C SER A 144 -3.54 20.75 -13.57
N ALA A 145 -3.32 20.69 -12.26
CA ALA A 145 -3.03 21.87 -11.44
C ALA A 145 -1.76 22.57 -11.91
N PHE A 146 -0.70 21.83 -12.24
CA PHE A 146 0.53 22.40 -12.76
C PHE A 146 0.34 23.10 -14.13
N TYR A 147 -0.43 22.48 -15.04
CA TYR A 147 -0.75 23.07 -16.34
C TYR A 147 -1.51 24.39 -16.21
N VAL A 148 -2.50 24.46 -15.31
CA VAL A 148 -3.31 25.67 -15.09
C VAL A 148 -2.51 26.78 -14.42
N LEU A 149 -1.66 26.45 -13.44
CA LEU A 149 -0.92 27.44 -12.66
C LEU A 149 0.36 27.93 -13.37
N TYR A 150 0.99 27.09 -14.21
CA TYR A 150 2.28 27.39 -14.85
C TYR A 150 2.33 26.95 -16.33
N PRO A 151 1.49 27.51 -17.21
CA PRO A 151 1.39 27.06 -18.60
C PRO A 151 2.71 27.19 -19.38
N GLU A 152 3.46 28.28 -19.17
CA GLU A 152 4.75 28.48 -19.88
C GLU A 152 5.82 27.46 -19.45
N ARG A 153 5.87 27.11 -18.15
CA ARG A 153 6.83 26.12 -17.65
C ARG A 153 6.47 24.69 -17.99
N PHE A 154 5.19 24.41 -18.21
CA PHE A 154 4.71 23.09 -18.61
C PHE A 154 5.42 22.62 -19.90
N PHE A 155 5.52 23.48 -20.90
CA PHE A 155 6.18 23.15 -22.17
C PHE A 155 7.71 23.06 -22.06
N GLN A 156 8.31 23.80 -21.12
CA GLN A 156 9.76 23.77 -20.90
C GLN A 156 10.19 22.53 -20.09
N SER A 157 9.30 22.00 -19.23
CA SER A 157 9.60 20.92 -18.27
C SER A 157 9.18 19.53 -18.78
N GLY A 158 9.23 19.29 -20.09
CA GLY A 158 8.72 18.07 -20.72
C GLY A 158 9.29 16.78 -20.11
N TRP A 159 10.56 16.78 -19.70
CA TRP A 159 11.19 15.62 -19.06
C TRP A 159 10.52 15.27 -17.71
N VAL A 160 10.16 16.27 -16.90
CA VAL A 160 9.51 16.08 -15.59
C VAL A 160 8.15 15.43 -15.78
N ILE A 161 7.39 15.92 -16.75
CA ILE A 161 6.04 15.42 -17.07
C ILE A 161 6.11 13.95 -17.49
N ILE A 162 7.08 13.60 -18.35
CA ILE A 162 7.31 12.21 -18.76
C ILE A 162 7.60 11.32 -17.54
N VAL A 163 8.48 11.76 -16.64
CA VAL A 163 8.80 11.01 -15.41
C VAL A 163 7.55 10.83 -14.54
N VAL A 164 6.75 11.88 -14.34
CA VAL A 164 5.50 11.83 -13.56
C VAL A 164 4.54 10.80 -14.17
N ILE A 165 4.33 10.85 -15.48
CA ILE A 165 3.43 9.92 -16.18
C ILE A 165 3.95 8.47 -16.08
N LEU A 166 5.24 8.25 -16.36
CA LEU A 166 5.82 6.91 -16.31
C LEU A 166 5.73 6.31 -14.91
N VAL A 167 6.06 7.08 -13.87
CA VAL A 167 5.99 6.60 -12.49
C VAL A 167 4.54 6.39 -12.05
N ALA A 168 3.61 7.27 -12.43
CA ALA A 168 2.19 7.10 -12.12
C ALA A 168 1.63 5.82 -12.77
N ILE A 169 1.94 5.58 -14.05
CA ILE A 169 1.53 4.36 -14.75
C ILE A 169 2.18 3.14 -14.11
N PHE A 170 3.50 3.17 -13.85
CA PHE A 170 4.21 2.06 -13.24
C PHE A 170 3.62 1.69 -11.87
N THR A 171 3.38 2.67 -11.01
CA THR A 171 2.82 2.45 -9.66
C THR A 171 1.37 2.00 -9.68
N ALA A 172 0.56 2.47 -10.64
CA ALA A 172 -0.79 1.98 -10.87
C ALA A 172 -0.80 0.53 -11.37
N VAL A 173 0.08 0.20 -12.33
CA VAL A 173 0.26 -1.17 -12.84
C VAL A 173 0.72 -2.11 -11.73
N MET A 174 1.62 -1.67 -10.84
CA MET A 174 2.01 -2.47 -9.67
C MET A 174 0.81 -2.85 -8.81
N HIS A 175 -0.08 -1.91 -8.49
CA HIS A 175 -1.31 -2.20 -7.73
C HIS A 175 -2.29 -3.08 -8.50
N TRP A 176 -2.36 -2.93 -9.83
CA TRP A 176 -3.20 -3.78 -10.67
C TRP A 176 -2.70 -5.23 -10.74
N LEU A 177 -1.38 -5.44 -10.68
CA LEU A 177 -0.75 -6.76 -10.77
C LEU A 177 -0.56 -7.45 -9.41
N LEU A 178 -0.45 -6.69 -8.33
CA LEU A 178 -0.41 -7.15 -6.93
C LEU A 178 -1.41 -8.28 -6.62
N PRO A 179 -2.71 -8.15 -6.93
CA PRO A 179 -3.68 -9.20 -6.67
C PRO A 179 -3.45 -10.49 -7.48
N LYS A 180 -2.83 -10.40 -8.67
CA LYS A 180 -2.52 -11.57 -9.52
C LYS A 180 -1.31 -12.35 -9.01
N ILE A 181 -0.34 -11.67 -8.42
CA ILE A 181 0.88 -12.29 -7.87
C ILE A 181 0.57 -13.00 -6.54
N SER A 182 -0.28 -12.39 -5.70
CA SER A 182 -0.74 -12.98 -4.42
C SER A 182 -1.59 -14.24 -4.62
N GLY A 183 -2.33 -14.37 -5.73
CA GLY A 183 -3.09 -15.58 -6.06
C GLY A 183 -2.23 -16.77 -6.47
N ARG A 184 -1.04 -16.55 -7.05
CA ARG A 184 -0.20 -17.62 -7.61
C ARG A 184 0.62 -18.37 -6.56
N LYS A 185 0.89 -17.75 -5.40
CA LYS A 185 1.58 -18.38 -4.26
C LYS A 185 0.64 -19.14 -3.31
N ARG A 186 -0.65 -19.23 -3.64
CA ARG A 186 -1.70 -19.82 -2.79
C ARG A 186 -1.98 -21.31 -3.05
N VAL A 187 -1.19 -21.93 -3.92
CA VAL A 187 -1.26 -23.37 -4.23
C VAL A 187 0.03 -24.03 -3.73
N ILE A 188 0.18 -24.15 -2.41
CA ILE A 188 0.92 -25.22 -1.72
C ILE A 188 0.24 -25.43 -0.37
#